data_AF-A0A6P0NDN3-F1
#
_entry.id   AF-A0A6P0NDN3-F1
#
_cell.length_a   1.000
_cell.length_b   1.000
_cell.length_c   1.000
_cell.angle_alpha   90.00
_cell.angle_beta   90.00
_cell.angle_gamma   90.00
#
_symmetry.space_group_name_H-M   'P 1'
#
loop_
_entity.id
_entity.type
_entity.pdbx_description
1 polymer ?
#
loop_
_entity_poly.entity_id
_entity_poly.type
_entity_poly.pdbx_seq_one_letter_code
_entity_poly.pdbx_strand_id
1 'polypeptide(L)'
;MNTSKRLLTLVPTLIILTSCTLSVPINKAPAQESEVEVNRGTETTLLNYDDYATVLKTHVNNKALVNYQELQKNPEQLEKFNTFLGAIEPSTYQSWNEAEKIAFLINAYNSFTLESIIDQNPIKKSIRDIKGVWKGRQFNILGDSKTLDNIEHKTLRAEFNEPRIHMALVCAAISCPPLRNEPYTGEKLDQQLDDQT
;
A
#
# COMPACT_ATOMS: atom_id res chain seq x y z
N MET A 1 68.45 -1.04 -47.47
CA MET A 1 68.65 -1.41 -48.89
C MET A 1 67.87 -2.71 -49.11
N ASN A 2 66.60 -2.66 -49.49
CA ASN A 2 66.11 -2.45 -50.85
C ASN A 2 66.87 -3.31 -51.87
N THR A 3 66.25 -4.39 -52.37
CA THR A 3 65.96 -4.57 -53.79
C THR A 3 65.08 -5.80 -54.04
N SER A 4 63.85 -5.49 -54.44
CA SER A 4 62.93 -6.17 -55.38
C SER A 4 63.50 -7.27 -56.29
N LYS A 5 62.65 -8.26 -56.59
CA LYS A 5 62.42 -8.93 -57.91
C LYS A 5 61.48 -10.14 -57.66
N ARG A 6 60.44 -10.48 -58.42
CA ARG A 6 59.99 -10.20 -59.79
C ARG A 6 58.47 -10.44 -59.87
N LEU A 7 57.77 -9.58 -60.61
CA LEU A 7 56.41 -9.82 -61.09
C LEU A 7 56.52 -10.43 -62.49
N LEU A 8 55.92 -11.60 -62.71
CA LEU A 8 55.92 -12.29 -64.00
C LEU A 8 54.52 -12.88 -64.31
N THR A 9 53.82 -12.15 -65.19
CA THR A 9 53.03 -12.59 -66.35
C THR A 9 51.76 -13.46 -66.26
N LEU A 10 50.82 -13.00 -67.09
CA LEU A 10 49.99 -13.71 -68.09
C LEU A 10 48.61 -14.25 -67.67
N VAL A 11 47.59 -13.53 -68.16
CA VAL A 11 46.18 -13.91 -68.31
C VAL A 11 46.05 -15.00 -69.38
N PRO A 12 45.13 -15.98 -69.24
CA PRO A 12 44.08 -16.05 -70.27
C PRO A 12 42.68 -16.42 -69.74
N THR A 13 41.70 -15.70 -70.29
CA THR A 13 40.32 -16.08 -70.66
C THR A 13 39.65 -17.28 -69.97
N LEU A 14 38.49 -17.01 -69.36
CA LEU A 14 37.45 -18.01 -69.14
C LEU A 14 36.08 -17.44 -69.56
N ILE A 15 35.59 -17.96 -70.69
CA ILE A 15 34.22 -17.86 -71.17
C ILE A 15 33.38 -18.79 -70.30
N ILE A 16 32.34 -18.30 -69.63
CA ILE A 16 31.25 -19.17 -69.14
C ILE A 16 29.90 -18.52 -69.46
N LEU A 17 29.10 -19.35 -70.13
CA LEU A 17 27.75 -19.15 -70.61
C LEU A 17 26.75 -18.85 -69.49
N THR A 18 25.79 -18.01 -69.82
CA THR A 18 24.56 -17.76 -69.10
C THR A 18 23.74 -19.04 -68.90
N SER A 19 23.33 -19.33 -67.67
CA SER A 19 22.12 -20.09 -67.40
C SER A 19 21.43 -19.56 -66.14
N CYS A 20 20.12 -19.34 -66.28
CA CYS A 20 19.23 -18.84 -65.25
C CYS A 20 19.13 -19.81 -64.07
N THR A 21 19.23 -19.29 -62.84
CA THR A 21 18.51 -19.84 -61.70
C THR A 21 17.87 -18.71 -60.92
N LEU A 22 16.57 -18.87 -60.62
CA LEU A 22 15.78 -17.92 -59.84
C LEU A 22 16.42 -17.70 -58.47
N SER A 23 16.61 -16.43 -58.11
CA SER A 23 16.97 -16.04 -56.74
C SER A 23 15.74 -16.20 -55.84
N VAL A 24 15.79 -17.14 -54.91
CA VAL A 24 15.02 -17.06 -53.66
C VAL A 24 15.91 -16.36 -52.64
N PRO A 25 15.58 -15.14 -52.17
CA PRO A 25 16.24 -14.60 -50.99
C PRO A 25 15.74 -15.38 -49.77
N ILE A 26 16.60 -16.25 -49.24
CA ILE A 26 16.50 -16.70 -47.85
C ILE A 26 16.82 -15.48 -47.01
N ASN A 27 15.79 -14.79 -46.53
CA ASN A 27 15.95 -13.82 -45.46
C ASN A 27 16.40 -14.60 -44.22
N LYS A 28 17.70 -14.52 -43.96
CA LYS A 28 18.33 -14.90 -42.72
C LYS A 28 17.80 -13.95 -41.64
N ALA A 29 16.75 -14.37 -40.94
CA ALA A 29 16.28 -13.67 -39.76
C ALA A 29 17.42 -13.67 -38.72
N PRO A 30 17.75 -12.54 -38.10
CA PRO A 30 18.68 -12.53 -36.98
C PRO A 30 18.05 -13.30 -35.82
N ALA A 31 18.83 -14.15 -35.18
CA ALA A 31 18.49 -14.72 -33.89
C ALA A 31 18.28 -13.57 -32.91
N GLN A 32 17.03 -13.37 -32.48
CA GLN A 32 16.74 -12.57 -31.31
C GLN A 32 17.07 -13.43 -30.10
N GLU A 33 18.16 -13.10 -29.42
CA GLU A 33 18.33 -13.42 -28.01
C GLU A 33 17.15 -12.77 -27.29
N SER A 34 16.21 -13.61 -26.85
CA SER A 34 15.15 -13.17 -25.96
C SER A 34 15.79 -12.82 -24.61
N GLU A 35 15.92 -11.52 -24.34
CA GLU A 35 15.95 -11.06 -22.96
C GLU A 35 14.63 -11.52 -22.33
N VAL A 36 14.72 -12.55 -21.48
CA VAL A 36 13.60 -12.95 -20.64
C VAL A 36 13.45 -11.85 -19.61
N GLU A 37 12.66 -10.83 -19.95
CA GLU A 37 12.13 -9.88 -18.99
C GLU A 37 11.20 -10.69 -18.06
N VAL A 38 11.75 -11.10 -16.93
CA VAL A 38 11.00 -11.73 -15.85
C VAL A 38 10.04 -10.69 -15.31
N ASN A 39 8.86 -10.64 -15.93
CA ASN A 39 7.70 -9.91 -15.43
C ASN A 39 7.22 -10.63 -14.17
N ARG A 40 7.95 -10.46 -13.06
CA ARG A 40 7.40 -10.64 -11.72
C ARG A 40 6.46 -9.46 -11.54
N GLY A 41 5.22 -9.63 -11.99
CA GLY A 41 4.10 -8.87 -11.46
C GLY A 41 4.10 -9.07 -9.96
N THR A 42 4.71 -8.12 -9.25
CA THR A 42 4.37 -7.89 -7.86
C THR A 42 2.92 -7.45 -7.91
N GLU A 43 1.99 -8.33 -7.56
CA GLU A 43 0.69 -7.87 -7.09
C GLU A 43 0.97 -7.04 -5.85
N THR A 44 1.16 -5.74 -6.04
CA THR A 44 1.10 -4.77 -4.96
C THR A 44 -0.34 -4.83 -4.50
N THR A 45 -0.62 -5.51 -3.39
CA THR A 45 -1.91 -5.39 -2.72
C THR A 45 -2.13 -3.91 -2.46
N LEU A 46 -2.95 -3.27 -3.31
CA LEU A 46 -3.20 -1.84 -3.24
C LEU A 46 -3.89 -1.55 -1.90
N LEU A 47 -3.40 -0.51 -1.21
CA LEU A 47 -4.08 0.03 -0.04
C LEU A 47 -5.50 0.44 -0.45
N ASN A 48 -6.50 -0.28 0.07
CA ASN A 48 -7.90 -0.02 -0.19
C ASN A 48 -8.60 0.40 1.11
N TYR A 49 -9.14 1.62 1.12
CA TYR A 49 -9.89 2.16 2.25
C TYR A 49 -11.38 2.33 1.97
N ASP A 50 -11.94 1.76 0.90
CA ASP A 50 -13.33 1.98 0.49
C ASP A 50 -14.34 1.54 1.55
N ASP A 51 -14.10 0.39 2.18
CA ASP A 51 -14.94 -0.11 3.28
C ASP A 51 -14.90 0.86 4.46
N TYR A 52 -13.70 1.35 4.83
CA TYR A 52 -13.55 2.32 5.92
C TYR A 52 -14.13 3.70 5.56
N ALA A 53 -13.93 4.17 4.34
CA ALA A 53 -14.52 5.40 3.83
C ALA A 53 -16.05 5.34 3.87
N THR A 54 -16.63 4.17 3.58
CA THR A 54 -18.07 3.94 3.69
C THR A 54 -18.53 4.03 5.15
N VAL A 55 -17.81 3.40 6.08
CA VAL A 55 -18.09 3.52 7.52
C VAL A 55 -18.05 4.98 7.97
N LEU A 56 -16.97 5.69 7.64
CA LEU A 56 -16.76 7.07 8.06
C LEU A 56 -17.83 8.00 7.50
N LYS A 57 -18.13 7.91 6.19
CA LYS A 57 -19.18 8.75 5.56
C LYS A 57 -20.58 8.47 6.10
N THR A 58 -20.88 7.21 6.42
CA THR A 58 -22.22 6.80 6.86
C THR A 58 -22.46 7.17 8.31
N HIS A 59 -21.44 7.04 9.17
CA HIS A 59 -21.62 7.10 10.61
C HIS A 59 -21.00 8.34 11.27
N VAL A 60 -20.17 9.13 10.58
CA VAL A 60 -19.58 10.36 11.11
C VAL A 60 -20.26 11.57 10.47
N ASN A 61 -20.88 12.41 11.30
CA ASN A 61 -21.56 13.61 10.81
C ASN A 61 -20.59 14.79 10.58
N ASN A 62 -21.11 15.91 10.06
CA ASN A 62 -20.34 17.12 9.80
C ASN A 62 -19.79 17.84 11.04
N LYS A 63 -20.18 17.41 12.25
CA LYS A 63 -19.61 17.85 13.53
C LYS A 63 -18.62 16.83 14.09
N ALA A 64 -18.18 15.87 13.27
CA ALA A 64 -17.31 14.76 13.64
C ALA A 64 -17.82 13.86 14.77
N LEU A 65 -19.15 13.82 14.96
CA LEU A 65 -19.77 12.93 15.94
C LEU A 65 -20.15 11.61 15.26
N VAL A 66 -19.75 10.51 15.91
CA VAL A 66 -20.02 9.14 15.43
C VAL A 66 -21.37 8.65 15.95
N ASN A 67 -22.21 8.12 15.07
CA ASN A 67 -23.42 7.39 15.45
C ASN A 67 -23.10 5.93 15.80
N TYR A 68 -22.55 5.71 17.01
CA TYR A 68 -22.15 4.39 17.47
C TYR A 68 -23.31 3.39 17.55
N GLN A 69 -24.52 3.84 17.85
CA GLN A 69 -25.69 2.95 17.92
C GLN A 69 -26.06 2.38 16.55
N GLU A 70 -25.95 3.19 15.49
CA GLU A 70 -26.22 2.73 14.14
C GLU A 70 -25.06 1.88 13.59
N LEU A 71 -23.82 2.24 13.91
CA LEU A 71 -22.66 1.43 13.56
C LEU A 71 -22.69 0.06 14.26
N GLN A 72 -23.10 -0.01 15.53
CA GLN A 72 -23.29 -1.27 16.26
C GLN A 72 -24.33 -2.19 15.61
N LYS A 73 -25.35 -1.64 14.95
CA LYS A 73 -26.36 -2.43 14.23
C LYS A 73 -25.88 -2.91 12.86
N ASN A 74 -24.92 -2.21 12.25
CA ASN A 74 -24.42 -2.48 10.91
C ASN A 74 -22.87 -2.50 10.91
N PRO A 75 -22.23 -3.45 11.61
CA PRO A 75 -20.77 -3.44 11.80
C PRO A 75 -19.99 -3.99 10.59
N GLU A 76 -20.67 -4.60 9.62
CA GLU A 76 -20.09 -5.45 8.58
C GLU A 76 -18.94 -4.78 7.79
N GLN A 77 -19.10 -3.52 7.38
CA GLN A 77 -18.05 -2.82 6.64
C GLN A 77 -16.83 -2.50 7.51
N LEU A 78 -17.03 -2.23 8.80
CA LEU A 78 -15.92 -2.03 9.74
C LEU A 78 -15.17 -3.34 9.98
N GLU A 79 -15.89 -4.44 10.18
CA GLU A 79 -15.30 -5.77 10.35
C GLU A 79 -14.50 -6.21 9.12
N LYS A 80 -15.03 -5.95 7.92
CA LYS A 80 -14.33 -6.23 6.66
C LYS A 80 -13.05 -5.42 6.53
N PHE A 81 -13.09 -4.13 6.87
CA PHE A 81 -11.90 -3.29 6.88
C PHE A 81 -10.87 -3.79 7.90
N ASN A 82 -11.29 -4.10 9.12
CA ASN A 82 -10.38 -4.59 10.17
C ASN A 82 -9.78 -5.95 9.82
N THR A 83 -10.53 -6.81 9.13
CA THR A 83 -10.01 -8.07 8.58
C THR A 83 -8.94 -7.82 7.51
N PHE A 84 -9.17 -6.85 6.62
CA PHE A 84 -8.19 -6.45 5.61
C PHE A 84 -6.88 -5.96 6.25
N LEU A 85 -6.94 -5.14 7.31
CA LEU A 85 -5.75 -4.67 8.04
C LEU A 85 -4.89 -5.82 8.58
N GLY A 86 -5.54 -6.88 9.08
CA GLY A 86 -4.89 -8.08 9.57
C GLY A 86 -4.24 -8.92 8.47
N ALA A 87 -4.80 -8.91 7.27
CA ALA A 87 -4.36 -9.72 6.13
C ALA A 87 -3.20 -9.09 5.33
N ILE A 88 -2.82 -7.83 5.60
CA ILE A 88 -1.65 -7.22 4.96
C ILE A 88 -0.39 -7.95 5.40
N GLU A 89 0.40 -8.40 4.43
CA GLU A 89 1.69 -9.04 4.71
C GLU A 89 2.73 -8.03 5.21
N PRO A 90 3.56 -8.37 6.21
CA PRO A 90 4.63 -7.49 6.69
C PRO A 90 5.56 -6.99 5.56
N SER A 91 5.86 -7.82 4.56
CA SER A 91 6.68 -7.44 3.42
C SER A 91 6.03 -6.36 2.55
N THR A 92 4.70 -6.38 2.41
CA THR A 92 3.93 -5.35 1.71
C THR A 92 3.97 -4.04 2.48
N TYR A 93 3.76 -4.08 3.80
CA TYR A 93 3.89 -2.90 4.64
C TYR A 93 5.29 -2.30 4.56
N GLN A 94 6.35 -3.13 4.57
CA GLN A 94 7.72 -2.63 4.52
C GLN A 94 8.07 -1.91 3.21
N SER A 95 7.42 -2.25 2.10
CA SER A 95 7.67 -1.62 0.79
C SER A 95 7.02 -0.24 0.66
N TRP A 96 6.06 0.11 1.53
CA TRP A 96 5.40 1.41 1.53
C TRP A 96 6.34 2.53 1.96
N ASN A 97 6.05 3.73 1.45
CA ASN A 97 6.70 4.93 1.92
C ASN A 97 6.22 5.32 3.33
N GLU A 98 6.92 6.26 3.97
CA GLU A 98 6.62 6.67 5.34
C GLU A 98 5.18 7.19 5.52
N ALA A 99 4.68 8.01 4.58
CA ALA A 99 3.35 8.57 4.66
C ALA A 99 2.25 7.49 4.54
N GLU A 100 2.45 6.50 3.69
CA GLU A 100 1.55 5.34 3.58
C GLU A 100 1.52 4.51 4.87
N LYS A 101 2.69 4.28 5.49
CA LYS A 101 2.80 3.56 6.76
C LYS A 101 2.08 4.29 7.89
N ILE A 102 2.29 5.60 8.02
CA ILE A 102 1.63 6.43 9.04
C ILE A 102 0.12 6.44 8.81
N ALA A 103 -0.34 6.70 7.58
CA ALA A 103 -1.76 6.72 7.24
C ALA A 103 -2.45 5.39 7.57
N PHE A 104 -1.82 4.26 7.20
CA PHE A 104 -2.31 2.93 7.51
C PHE A 104 -2.47 2.69 9.02
N LEU A 105 -1.45 3.02 9.82
CA LEU A 105 -1.48 2.81 11.26
C LEU A 105 -2.48 3.72 11.98
N ILE A 106 -2.65 4.98 11.53
CA ILE A 106 -3.68 5.88 12.04
C ILE A 106 -5.07 5.30 11.76
N ASN A 107 -5.33 4.89 10.52
CA ASN A 107 -6.62 4.31 10.14
C ASN A 107 -6.91 3.04 10.95
N ALA A 108 -5.91 2.18 11.16
CA ALA A 108 -6.05 0.98 11.95
C ALA A 108 -6.37 1.28 13.43
N TYR A 109 -5.64 2.19 14.06
CA TYR A 109 -5.93 2.60 15.43
C TYR A 109 -7.37 3.13 15.56
N ASN A 110 -7.78 3.99 14.63
CA ASN A 110 -9.10 4.61 14.67
C ASN A 110 -10.22 3.58 14.40
N SER A 111 -10.04 2.63 13.49
CA SER A 111 -11.03 1.59 13.21
C SER A 111 -11.16 0.57 14.35
N PHE A 112 -10.05 0.15 14.96
CA PHE A 112 -10.05 -0.71 16.15
C PHE A 112 -10.64 0.00 17.38
N THR A 113 -10.49 1.33 17.44
CA THR A 113 -11.17 2.15 18.45
C THR A 113 -12.68 2.14 18.26
N LEU A 114 -13.18 2.27 17.02
CA LEU A 114 -14.61 2.15 16.72
C LEU A 114 -15.13 0.75 17.11
N GLU A 115 -14.42 -0.30 16.72
CA GLU A 115 -14.75 -1.69 17.05
C GLU A 115 -14.86 -1.90 18.57
N SER A 116 -13.87 -1.37 19.31
CA SER A 116 -13.87 -1.43 20.78
C SER A 116 -15.14 -0.86 21.41
N ILE A 117 -15.66 0.23 20.85
CA ILE A 117 -16.83 0.94 21.36
C ILE A 117 -18.13 0.21 21.00
N ILE A 118 -18.26 -0.22 19.75
CA ILE A 118 -19.50 -0.87 19.29
C ILE A 118 -19.67 -2.28 19.82
N ASP A 119 -18.62 -2.91 20.34
CA ASP A 119 -18.75 -4.21 21.03
C ASP A 119 -19.36 -4.10 22.43
N GLN A 120 -19.55 -2.90 22.95
CA GLN A 120 -20.08 -2.69 24.30
C GLN A 120 -21.61 -2.72 24.29
N ASN A 121 -22.21 -3.51 25.19
CA ASN A 121 -23.65 -3.52 25.44
C ASN A 121 -23.95 -3.33 26.95
N PRO A 122 -24.50 -2.19 27.38
CA PRO A 122 -24.76 -0.98 26.59
C PRO A 122 -23.45 -0.28 26.18
N ILE A 123 -23.51 0.49 25.09
CA ILE A 123 -22.42 1.38 24.65
C ILE A 123 -22.02 2.29 25.82
N LYS A 124 -20.72 2.34 26.13
CA LYS A 124 -20.21 3.17 27.22
C LYS A 124 -20.21 4.65 26.83
N LYS A 125 -20.36 5.53 27.82
CA LYS A 125 -20.32 6.99 27.61
C LYS A 125 -18.93 7.49 27.23
N SER A 126 -17.89 6.76 27.66
CA SER A 126 -16.51 7.05 27.35
C SER A 126 -15.78 5.75 27.04
N ILE A 127 -14.90 5.78 26.04
CA ILE A 127 -13.96 4.66 25.80
C ILE A 127 -13.09 4.36 27.02
N ARG A 128 -12.85 5.35 27.90
CA ARG A 128 -12.10 5.17 29.15
C ARG A 128 -12.81 4.23 30.13
N ASP A 129 -14.11 4.05 29.98
CA ASP A 129 -14.90 3.13 30.79
C ASP A 129 -14.84 1.68 30.27
N ILE A 130 -14.22 1.46 29.10
CA ILE A 130 -13.99 0.14 28.52
C ILE A 130 -12.71 -0.44 29.12
N LYS A 131 -12.87 -1.40 30.04
CA LYS A 131 -11.75 -1.99 30.77
C LYS A 131 -10.75 -2.63 29.81
N GLY A 132 -9.50 -2.18 29.88
CA GLY A 132 -8.41 -2.77 29.10
C GLY A 132 -8.40 -2.41 27.62
N VAL A 133 -9.18 -1.42 27.17
CA VAL A 133 -9.29 -1.07 25.75
C VAL A 133 -7.95 -0.77 25.09
N TRP A 134 -7.03 -0.08 25.77
CA TRP A 134 -5.71 0.23 25.19
C TRP A 134 -4.67 -0.88 25.31
N LYS A 135 -4.65 -1.62 26.41
CA LYS A 135 -3.53 -2.51 26.79
C LYS A 135 -3.89 -3.98 26.88
N GLY A 136 -5.17 -4.32 26.91
CA GLY A 136 -5.66 -5.68 27.11
C GLY A 136 -6.32 -6.26 25.86
N ARG A 137 -7.05 -5.45 25.09
CA ARG A 137 -7.68 -5.88 23.85
C ARG A 137 -6.64 -5.96 22.73
N GLN A 138 -6.68 -7.06 22.00
CA GLN A 138 -5.77 -7.37 20.90
C GLN A 138 -6.52 -7.34 19.57
N PHE A 139 -5.87 -6.83 18.54
CA PHE A 139 -6.36 -6.73 17.17
C PHE A 139 -5.35 -7.34 16.22
N ASN A 140 -5.84 -7.91 15.12
CA ASN A 140 -4.99 -8.45 14.07
C ASN A 140 -4.61 -7.32 13.11
N ILE A 141 -3.32 -7.08 12.96
CA ILE A 141 -2.75 -6.07 12.07
C ILE A 141 -1.38 -6.55 11.58
N LEU A 142 -1.17 -6.52 10.26
CA LEU A 142 0.08 -6.97 9.65
C LEU A 142 0.45 -8.43 10.00
N GLY A 143 -0.53 -9.33 10.04
CA GLY A 143 -0.34 -10.73 10.45
C GLY A 143 -0.04 -10.94 11.94
N ASP A 144 0.04 -9.88 12.74
CA ASP A 144 0.37 -9.91 14.16
C ASP A 144 -0.83 -9.51 15.04
N SER A 145 -0.78 -9.93 16.31
CA SER A 145 -1.72 -9.49 17.34
C SER A 145 -1.15 -8.30 18.14
N LYS A 146 -1.78 -7.13 18.05
CA LYS A 146 -1.32 -5.88 18.69
C LYS A 146 -2.47 -5.16 19.42
N THR A 147 -2.12 -4.46 20.50
CA THR A 147 -3.06 -3.59 21.22
C THR A 147 -3.06 -2.17 20.63
N LEU A 148 -4.06 -1.35 20.96
CA LEU A 148 -4.05 0.08 20.60
C LEU A 148 -2.81 0.81 21.18
N ASP A 149 -2.42 0.50 22.41
CA ASP A 149 -1.20 1.04 23.06
C ASP A 149 0.06 0.65 22.29
N ASN A 150 0.12 -0.57 21.75
CA ASN A 150 1.23 -1.01 20.92
C ASN A 150 1.29 -0.20 19.61
N ILE A 151 0.17 -0.09 18.89
CA ILE A 151 0.08 0.66 17.64
C ILE A 151 0.52 2.12 17.85
N GLU A 152 0.02 2.78 18.91
CA GLU A 152 0.34 4.18 19.20
C GLU A 152 1.77 4.37 19.73
N HIS A 153 2.12 3.74 20.84
CA HIS A 153 3.36 4.05 21.56
C HIS A 153 4.57 3.23 21.14
N LYS A 154 4.37 2.01 20.63
CA LYS A 154 5.45 1.09 20.28
C LYS A 154 5.75 1.07 18.79
N THR A 155 4.82 1.53 17.96
CA THR A 155 5.00 1.64 16.51
C THR A 155 4.97 3.12 16.10
N LEU A 156 3.81 3.77 16.06
CA LEU A 156 3.67 5.13 15.51
C LEU A 156 4.66 6.14 16.12
N ARG A 157 4.67 6.27 17.45
CA ARG A 157 5.51 7.25 18.15
C ARG A 157 6.98 6.84 18.29
N ALA A 158 7.29 5.57 18.09
CA ALA A 158 8.65 5.05 18.21
C ALA A 158 9.39 5.10 16.87
N GLU A 159 8.66 4.89 15.76
CA GLU A 159 9.22 4.77 14.43
C GLU A 159 9.18 6.10 13.66
N PHE A 160 8.20 6.96 13.91
CA PHE A 160 7.99 8.19 13.14
C PHE A 160 8.15 9.45 14.00
N ASN A 161 8.94 10.41 13.51
CA ASN A 161 9.12 11.72 14.13
C ASN A 161 8.04 12.72 13.65
N GLU A 162 6.77 12.35 13.82
CA GLU A 162 5.63 13.13 13.35
C GLU A 162 4.70 13.48 14.53
N PRO A 163 4.86 14.67 15.15
CA PRO A 163 4.10 15.05 16.35
C PRO A 163 2.60 15.22 16.10
N ARG A 164 2.17 15.50 14.86
CA ARG A 164 0.75 15.70 14.52
C ARG A 164 -0.07 14.41 14.65
N ILE A 165 0.57 13.23 14.61
CA ILE A 165 -0.09 11.91 14.78
C ILE A 165 -0.97 11.88 16.03
N HIS A 166 -0.56 12.47 17.15
CA HIS A 166 -1.35 12.41 18.39
C HIS A 166 -2.74 13.04 18.23
N MET A 167 -2.89 14.05 17.35
CA MET A 167 -4.18 14.67 17.04
C MET A 167 -5.01 13.87 16.02
N ALA A 168 -4.39 12.95 15.29
CA ALA A 168 -5.05 12.08 14.34
C ALA A 168 -5.62 10.80 14.97
N LEU A 169 -5.18 10.44 16.19
CA LEU A 169 -5.65 9.28 16.93
C LEU A 169 -6.87 9.62 17.79
N VAL A 170 -7.98 8.94 17.53
CA VAL A 170 -9.26 9.23 18.17
C VAL A 170 -9.33 8.54 19.52
N CYS A 171 -9.62 9.32 20.57
CA CYS A 171 -9.96 8.78 21.89
C CYS A 171 -11.47 8.86 22.20
N ALA A 172 -12.31 9.08 21.18
CA ALA A 172 -13.77 8.98 21.22
C ALA A 172 -14.48 9.76 22.36
N ALA A 173 -13.79 10.69 23.01
CA ALA A 173 -14.37 11.62 23.96
C ALA A 173 -14.63 12.96 23.24
N ILE A 174 -15.62 13.73 23.71
CA ILE A 174 -15.94 15.06 23.14
C ILE A 174 -14.74 16.01 23.22
N SER A 175 -13.87 15.85 24.22
CA SER A 175 -12.65 16.63 24.39
C SER A 175 -11.46 16.12 23.56
N CYS A 176 -11.62 15.02 22.82
CA CYS A 176 -10.60 14.47 21.94
C CYS A 176 -10.66 15.15 20.57
N PRO A 177 -9.57 15.07 19.79
CA PRO A 177 -9.61 15.44 18.39
C PRO A 177 -10.76 14.73 17.64
N PRO A 178 -11.44 15.44 16.72
CA PRO A 178 -12.56 14.89 15.97
C PRO A 178 -12.12 13.73 15.06
N LEU A 179 -12.96 12.70 14.90
CA LEU A 179 -12.74 11.68 13.86
C LEU A 179 -13.06 12.28 12.49
N ARG A 180 -12.13 12.21 11.54
CA ARG A 180 -12.36 12.61 10.14
C ARG A 180 -13.44 11.71 9.52
N ASN A 181 -14.25 12.27 8.63
CA ASN A 181 -15.23 11.52 7.85
C ASN A 181 -14.64 10.89 6.57
N GLU A 182 -13.30 10.84 6.47
CA GLU A 182 -12.54 10.20 5.41
C GLU A 182 -11.29 9.51 5.99
N PRO A 183 -10.78 8.44 5.35
CA PRO A 183 -9.53 7.80 5.75
C PRO A 183 -8.33 8.70 5.50
N TYR A 184 -7.27 8.49 6.29
CA TYR A 184 -5.95 9.04 5.96
C TYR A 184 -5.36 8.29 4.76
N THR A 185 -4.69 8.99 3.84
CA THR A 185 -3.97 8.35 2.72
C THR A 185 -2.55 8.90 2.62
N GLY A 186 -1.60 8.10 2.13
CA GLY A 186 -0.20 8.56 2.00
C GLY A 186 -0.06 9.82 1.14
N GLU A 187 -0.83 9.92 0.06
CA GLU A 187 -0.85 11.09 -0.83
C GLU A 187 -1.31 12.38 -0.13
N LYS A 188 -2.27 12.27 0.80
CA LYS A 188 -2.90 13.43 1.45
C LYS A 188 -2.47 13.62 2.90
N LEU A 189 -1.59 12.75 3.42
CA LEU A 189 -1.33 12.64 4.85
C LEU A 189 -0.92 13.99 5.44
N ASP A 190 0.02 14.69 4.82
CA ASP A 190 0.54 15.96 5.34
C ASP A 190 -0.57 17.01 5.50
N GLN A 191 -1.37 17.21 4.44
CA GLN A 191 -2.54 18.09 4.48
C GLN A 191 -3.56 17.63 5.53
N GLN A 192 -3.85 16.33 5.59
CA GLN A 192 -4.84 15.78 6.52
C GLN A 192 -4.38 15.93 7.98
N LEU A 193 -3.08 15.84 8.26
CA LEU A 193 -2.51 16.08 9.57
C LEU A 193 -2.53 17.56 9.94
N ASP A 194 -2.23 18.47 9.01
CA ASP A 194 -2.32 19.91 9.25
C ASP A 194 -3.76 20.36 9.54
N ASP A 195 -4.72 19.84 8.78
CA ASP A 195 -6.16 20.13 8.96
C ASP A 195 -6.73 19.55 10.27
N GLN A 196 -5.97 18.68 10.95
CA GLN A 196 -6.38 17.96 12.16
C GLN A 196 -5.83 18.60 13.45
N THR A 197 -4.91 19.57 13.32
CA THR A 197 -4.26 20.31 14.41
C THR A 197 -4.89 21.68 14.67
#